data_AF-A0A381XSQ1-F1
#
_entry.id   AF-A0A381XSQ1-F1
#
_cell.length_a   1.000
_cell.length_b   1.000
_cell.length_c   1.000
_cell.angle_alpha   90.00
_cell.angle_beta   90.00
_cell.angle_gamma   90.00
#
_symmetry.space_group_name_H-M   'P 1'
#
loop_
_entity.id
_entity.type
_entity.pdbx_description
1 polymer ?
#
loop_
_entity_poly.entity_id
_entity_poly.type
_entity_poly.pdbx_seq_one_letter_code
_entity_poly.pdbx_strand_id
1 'polypeptide(L)'
;MQISTVAVYSDVDSGAPHVLMADEAILIGPANPSESYLNFDRIVDAAKQTDSDAIHPGYGFLSENSEFARYATDLGIVFIGPDPDTIKLMGDKAESKKMMAEAG
;
A
#
# COMPACT_ATOMS: atom_id res chain seq x y z
N MET A 1 10.92 18.17 0.33
CA MET A 1 11.82 17.06 0.69
C MET A 1 12.41 16.51 -0.60
N GLN A 2 13.66 16.04 -0.62
CA GLN A 2 14.26 15.39 -1.80
C GLN A 2 14.08 13.87 -1.63
N ILE A 3 12.94 13.35 -2.06
CA ILE A 3 12.61 11.92 -2.04
C ILE A 3 12.25 11.55 -3.46
N SER A 4 12.94 10.57 -4.05
CA SER A 4 12.61 10.03 -5.37
C SER A 4 11.25 9.34 -5.31
N THR A 5 10.46 9.47 -6.37
CA THR A 5 9.08 9.01 -6.40
C THR A 5 8.85 7.96 -7.47
N VAL A 6 8.19 6.87 -7.08
CA VAL A 6 7.78 5.79 -7.98
C VAL A 6 6.26 5.71 -7.97
N ALA A 7 5.64 5.82 -9.15
CA ALA A 7 4.22 5.53 -9.34
C ALA A 7 4.03 4.08 -9.78
N VAL A 8 2.92 3.47 -9.36
CA VAL A 8 2.44 2.21 -9.94
C VAL A 8 1.15 2.47 -10.73
N TYR A 9 0.93 1.72 -11.80
CA TYR A 9 -0.25 1.90 -12.64
C TYR A 9 -0.73 0.61 -13.31
N SER A 10 -2.03 0.53 -13.59
CA SER A 10 -2.61 -0.51 -14.45
C SER A 10 -2.49 -0.12 -15.94
N ASP A 11 -2.64 -1.06 -16.87
CA ASP A 11 -2.51 -0.79 -18.32
C ASP A 11 -3.34 0.41 -18.83
N VAL A 12 -4.56 0.56 -18.33
CA VAL A 12 -5.47 1.67 -18.67
C VAL A 12 -5.08 3.01 -18.04
N ASP A 13 -4.24 3.00 -17.00
CA ASP A 13 -3.82 4.19 -16.26
C ASP A 13 -2.46 4.74 -16.72
N SER A 14 -1.88 4.21 -17.81
CA SER A 14 -0.57 4.62 -18.33
C SER A 14 -0.43 6.11 -18.63
N GLY A 15 -1.53 6.81 -18.92
CA GLY A 15 -1.57 8.25 -19.14
C GLY A 15 -2.06 9.07 -17.94
N ALA A 16 -2.27 8.45 -16.77
CA ALA A 16 -2.83 9.13 -15.62
C ALA A 16 -1.85 10.18 -15.05
N PRO A 17 -2.34 11.30 -14.48
CA PRO A 17 -1.48 12.36 -13.98
C PRO A 17 -0.42 11.92 -12.97
N HIS A 18 -0.75 10.98 -12.06
CA HIS A 18 0.22 10.51 -11.06
C HIS A 18 1.40 9.76 -11.68
N VAL A 19 1.17 9.06 -12.80
CA VAL A 19 2.21 8.37 -13.57
C VAL A 19 3.16 9.39 -14.20
N LEU A 20 2.61 10.45 -14.77
CA LEU A 20 3.38 11.50 -15.46
C LEU A 20 4.13 12.43 -14.51
N MET A 21 3.72 12.48 -13.24
CA MET A 21 4.30 13.35 -12.22
C MET A 21 5.40 12.68 -11.38
N ALA A 22 5.46 11.35 -11.36
CA ALA A 22 6.49 10.61 -10.63
C ALA A 22 7.81 10.58 -11.41
N ASP A 23 8.91 10.37 -10.71
CA ASP A 23 10.25 10.24 -11.33
C ASP A 23 10.38 8.92 -12.12
N GLU A 24 9.75 7.86 -11.61
CA GLU A 24 9.66 6.55 -12.26
C GLU A 24 8.24 5.97 -12.18
N ALA A 25 7.89 5.06 -13.09
CA ALA A 25 6.59 4.41 -13.09
C ALA A 25 6.65 2.93 -13.50
N ILE A 26 5.93 2.06 -12.77
CA ILE A 26 5.90 0.60 -12.99
C ILE A 26 4.48 0.12 -13.31
N LEU A 27 4.35 -0.62 -14.42
CA LEU A 27 3.13 -1.34 -14.77
C LEU A 27 2.93 -2.53 -13.83
N ILE A 28 1.83 -2.55 -13.09
CA ILE A 28 1.52 -3.58 -12.09
C ILE A 28 0.45 -4.58 -12.55
N GLY A 29 -0.15 -4.41 -13.72
CA GLY A 29 -1.11 -5.38 -14.25
C GLY A 29 -2.21 -4.76 -15.12
N PRO A 30 -3.25 -5.54 -15.43
CA PRO A 30 -4.39 -5.09 -16.22
C PRO A 30 -5.34 -4.18 -15.40
N ALA A 31 -6.33 -3.60 -16.08
CA ALA A 31 -7.33 -2.69 -15.51
C ALA A 31 -8.07 -3.22 -14.27
N ASN A 32 -8.20 -4.54 -14.11
CA ASN A 32 -8.87 -5.13 -12.96
C ASN A 32 -8.04 -4.89 -11.67
N PRO A 33 -8.57 -4.17 -10.66
CA PRO A 33 -7.82 -3.87 -9.45
C PRO A 33 -7.32 -5.10 -8.70
N SER A 34 -8.07 -6.21 -8.71
CA SER A 34 -7.66 -7.47 -8.07
C SER A 34 -6.40 -8.09 -8.68
N GLU A 35 -6.10 -7.74 -9.93
CA GLU A 35 -4.93 -8.20 -10.68
C GLU A 35 -3.83 -7.14 -10.78
N SER A 36 -4.09 -5.92 -10.29
CA SER A 36 -3.16 -4.78 -10.25
C SER A 36 -3.06 -4.19 -8.83
N TYR A 37 -3.82 -3.13 -8.52
CA TYR A 37 -3.65 -2.33 -7.29
C TYR A 37 -3.92 -3.07 -5.96
N LEU A 38 -4.74 -4.12 -5.98
CA LEU A 38 -5.05 -4.95 -4.81
C LEU A 38 -4.15 -6.20 -4.73
N ASN A 39 -3.26 -6.41 -5.70
CA ASN A 39 -2.38 -7.55 -5.74
C ASN A 39 -1.08 -7.26 -4.97
N PHE A 40 -0.88 -7.93 -3.84
CA PHE A 40 0.25 -7.64 -2.94
C PHE A 40 1.59 -7.87 -3.63
N ASP A 41 1.74 -8.98 -4.35
CA ASP A 41 2.99 -9.35 -5.01
C ASP A 41 3.35 -8.33 -6.08
N ARG A 42 2.39 -7.85 -6.87
CA ARG A 42 2.64 -6.82 -7.89
C ARG A 42 3.17 -5.51 -7.28
N ILE A 43 2.58 -5.08 -6.17
CA ILE A 43 2.99 -3.84 -5.50
C ILE A 43 4.39 -3.99 -4.88
N VAL A 44 4.65 -5.11 -4.19
CA VAL A 44 5.94 -5.34 -3.55
C VAL A 44 7.04 -5.61 -4.57
N ASP A 45 6.75 -6.33 -5.65
CA ASP A 45 7.69 -6.55 -6.74
C ASP A 45 8.04 -5.24 -7.45
N ALA A 46 7.07 -4.31 -7.60
CA ALA A 46 7.36 -2.97 -8.10
C ALA A 46 8.31 -2.21 -7.16
N ALA A 47 8.05 -2.23 -5.85
CA ALA A 47 8.93 -1.61 -4.87
C ALA A 47 10.35 -2.21 -4.88
N LYS A 48 10.47 -3.53 -5.00
CA LYS A 48 11.78 -4.21 -5.10
C LYS A 48 12.52 -3.89 -6.39
N GLN A 49 11.81 -3.83 -7.53
CA GLN A 49 12.43 -3.53 -8.83
C GLN A 49 13.03 -2.12 -8.89
N THR A 50 12.48 -1.19 -8.14
CA THR A 50 12.94 0.21 -8.09
C THR A 50 13.75 0.53 -6.84
N ASP A 51 14.18 -0.48 -6.08
CA ASP A 51 14.89 -0.32 -4.81
C ASP A 51 14.19 0.67 -3.83
N SER A 52 12.85 0.64 -3.79
CA SER A 52 12.05 1.52 -2.93
C SER A 52 12.17 1.12 -1.46
N ASP A 53 12.56 2.06 -0.60
CA ASP A 53 12.65 1.85 0.85
C ASP A 53 11.27 1.83 1.54
N ALA A 54 10.27 2.48 0.95
CA ALA A 54 8.97 2.71 1.59
C ALA A 54 7.81 2.71 0.59
N ILE A 55 6.62 2.30 1.06
CA ILE A 55 5.36 2.34 0.33
C ILE A 55 4.39 3.25 1.08
N HIS A 56 3.85 4.25 0.38
CA HIS A 56 2.71 5.04 0.85
C HIS A 56 1.42 4.53 0.18
N PRO A 57 0.48 3.90 0.91
CA PRO A 57 -0.68 3.26 0.30
C PRO A 57 -1.80 4.25 -0.08
N GLY A 58 -1.70 5.51 0.34
CA GLY A 58 -2.77 6.48 0.16
C GLY A 58 -3.97 6.13 1.04
N TYR A 59 -5.14 6.00 0.42
CA TYR A 59 -6.39 5.63 1.07
C TYR A 59 -7.19 4.66 0.17
N GLY A 60 -8.06 3.85 0.77
CA GLY A 60 -8.66 2.72 0.06
C GLY A 60 -7.60 1.70 -0.36
N PHE A 61 -7.97 0.77 -1.24
CA PHE A 61 -7.09 -0.31 -1.69
C PHE A 61 -6.43 -1.07 -0.52
N LEU A 62 -5.12 -0.97 -0.38
CA LEU A 62 -4.31 -1.70 0.60
C LEU A 62 -3.99 -0.88 1.86
N SER A 63 -4.45 0.38 1.94
CA SER A 63 -4.14 1.28 3.07
C SER A 63 -4.60 0.77 4.44
N GLU A 64 -5.69 0.01 4.47
CA GLU A 64 -6.26 -0.57 5.69
C GLU A 64 -6.13 -2.11 5.70
N ASN A 65 -5.25 -2.66 4.86
CA ASN A 65 -5.03 -4.09 4.79
C ASN A 65 -3.85 -4.50 5.69
N SER A 66 -4.17 -5.04 6.88
CA SER A 66 -3.15 -5.48 7.85
C SER A 66 -2.20 -6.54 7.29
N GLU A 67 -2.67 -7.44 6.43
CA GLU A 67 -1.84 -8.50 5.84
C GLU A 67 -0.83 -7.91 4.86
N PHE A 68 -1.24 -6.92 4.06
CA PHE A 68 -0.32 -6.22 3.17
C PHE A 68 0.73 -5.41 3.93
N ALA A 69 0.31 -4.63 4.93
CA ALA A 69 1.24 -3.86 5.76
C ALA A 69 2.27 -4.79 6.43
N ARG A 70 1.83 -5.95 6.91
CA ARG A 70 2.72 -6.97 7.46
C ARG A 70 3.66 -7.55 6.42
N TYR A 71 3.13 -7.91 5.25
CA TYR A 71 3.91 -8.48 4.15
C TYR A 71 5.02 -7.54 3.67
N ALA A 72 4.72 -6.25 3.51
CA ALA A 72 5.72 -5.25 3.12
C ALA A 72 6.81 -5.08 4.20
N THR A 73 6.41 -4.96 5.46
CA THR A 73 7.35 -4.77 6.59
C THR A 73 8.23 -5.99 6.85
N ASP A 74 7.70 -7.22 6.72
CA ASP A 74 8.48 -8.46 6.82
C ASP A 74 9.53 -8.57 5.71
N LEU A 75 9.34 -7.86 4.58
CA LEU A 75 10.29 -7.75 3.47
C LEU A 75 11.24 -6.55 3.59
N GLY A 76 11.19 -5.82 4.71
CA GLY A 76 12.06 -4.68 4.98
C GLY A 76 11.60 -3.37 4.34
N ILE A 77 10.41 -3.33 3.74
CA ILE A 77 9.84 -2.13 3.14
C ILE A 77 9.03 -1.39 4.20
N VAL A 78 9.31 -0.09 4.39
CA VAL A 78 8.56 0.73 5.34
C VAL A 78 7.16 0.96 4.81
N PHE A 79 6.15 0.49 5.54
CA PHE A 79 4.76 0.84 5.27
C PHE A 79 4.43 2.19 5.94
N ILE A 80 4.15 3.22 5.14
CA ILE A 80 3.82 4.56 5.66
C ILE A 80 2.35 4.58 6.07
N GLY A 81 2.08 4.16 7.30
CA GLY A 81 0.75 4.08 7.90
C GLY A 81 0.81 3.53 9.33
N PRO A 82 -0.34 3.14 9.92
CA PRO A 82 -0.37 2.49 11.23
C PRO A 82 0.29 1.10 11.19
N ASP A 83 0.72 0.61 12.36
CA ASP A 83 1.25 -0.75 12.48
C ASP A 83 0.22 -1.81 12.04
N PRO A 84 0.64 -2.95 11.44
CA PRO A 84 -0.27 -4.00 10.98
C PRO A 84 -1.25 -4.50 12.06
N ASP A 85 -0.78 -4.64 13.31
CA ASP A 85 -1.61 -5.07 14.43
C ASP A 85 -2.67 -4.03 14.79
N THR A 86 -2.34 -2.73 14.68
CA THR A 86 -3.28 -1.63 14.88
C THR A 86 -4.35 -1.63 13.79
N ILE A 87 -3.96 -1.83 12.53
CA ILE A 87 -4.90 -1.94 11.40
C ILE A 87 -5.88 -3.10 11.63
N LYS A 88 -5.37 -4.28 12.01
CA LYS A 88 -6.19 -5.46 12.27
C LYS A 88 -7.18 -5.22 13.40
N LEU A 89 -6.71 -4.65 14.50
CA LEU A 89 -7.49 -4.40 15.70
C LEU A 89 -8.61 -3.38 15.44
N MET A 90 -8.31 -2.31 14.71
CA MET A 90 -9.29 -1.28 14.34
C MET A 90 -10.24 -1.72 13.22
N GLY A 91 -9.85 -2.69 12.40
CA GLY A 91 -10.71 -3.28 11.37
C GLY A 91 -11.79 -4.22 11.95
N ASP A 92 -11.56 -4.82 13.12
CA ASP A 92 -12.55 -5.64 13.80
C ASP A 92 -13.47 -4.77 14.66
N LYS A 93 -14.73 -4.69 14.25
CA LYS A 93 -15.76 -3.87 14.92
C LYS A 93 -16.03 -4.29 16.37
N ALA A 94 -15.91 -5.57 16.71
CA ALA A 94 -16.14 -6.07 18.07
C ALA A 94 -14.95 -5.75 18.97
N GLU A 95 -13.74 -6.09 18.53
CA GLU A 95 -12.52 -5.83 19.29
C GLU A 95 -12.25 -4.32 19.44
N SER A 96 -12.52 -3.53 18.39
CA SER A 96 -12.43 -2.07 18.46
C SER A 96 -13.32 -1.49 19.55
N LYS A 97 -14.57 -1.95 19.67
CA LYS A 97 -15.49 -1.47 20.71
C LYS A 97 -15.00 -1.81 22.11
N LYS A 98 -14.46 -3.02 22.28
CA LYS A 98 -13.91 -3.47 23.54
C LYS A 98 -12.73 -2.60 23.97
N MET A 99 -11.77 -2.39 23.07
CA MET A 99 -10.63 -1.51 23.34
C MET A 99 -11.10 -0.10 23.71
N MET A 100 -12.02 0.48 22.92
CA MET A 100 -12.47 1.86 23.17
C MET A 100 -13.17 1.99 24.53
N ALA A 101 -13.91 0.96 24.97
CA ALA A 101 -14.50 0.94 26.31
C ALA A 101 -13.46 0.82 27.44
N GLU A 102 -12.33 0.15 27.19
CA GLU A 102 -11.20 0.08 28.13
C GLU A 102 -10.40 1.40 28.19
N ALA A 103 -10.39 2.17 27.09
CA ALA A 103 -9.65 3.42 26.95
C ALA A 103 -10.31 4.63 27.62
N GLY A 104 -11.60 4.54 28.00
CA GLY A 104 -12.36 5.60 28.70
C GLY A 104 -13.35 6.32 27.82
#